data_AF-A0A955LG62-F1
#
_entry.id   AF-A0A955LG62-F1
#
_cell.length_a   1.000
_cell.length_b   1.000
_cell.length_c   1.000
_cell.angle_alpha   90.00
_cell.angle_beta   90.00
_cell.angle_gamma   90.00
#
_symmetry.space_group_name_H-M   'P 1'
#
loop_
_entity.id
_entity.type
_entity.pdbx_description
1 polymer ?
#
loop_
_entity_poly.entity_id
_entity_poly.type
_entity_poly.pdbx_seq_one_letter_code
_entity_poly.pdbx_strand_id
1 'polypeptide(L)'
;MKVILLTGLLHSLGNNIKTRIDLWGRELMAFFLGVFLSGIIGLFIVHSVYQQEKSEIVVHDPIEVFEAIIQQDSTPAPTQPPHNQDDIPTLININTATLLELERLPGIGPTFAKRIVEARPYKSISEIQKVSGIGSKRYSEIKDLISI
;
A
#
# COMPACT_ATOMS: atom_id res chain seq x y z
N MET A 1 64.58 44.50 -16.23
CA MET A 1 63.75 43.72 -17.19
C MET A 1 63.13 42.44 -16.62
N LYS A 2 63.53 41.91 -15.44
CA LYS A 2 62.95 40.69 -14.84
C LYS A 2 61.60 40.88 -14.12
N VAL A 3 61.29 42.08 -13.61
CA VAL A 3 60.06 42.34 -12.84
C VAL A 3 58.80 42.33 -13.72
N ILE A 4 58.90 42.79 -14.97
CA ILE A 4 57.76 42.89 -15.91
C ILE A 4 57.28 41.49 -16.36
N LEU A 5 58.20 40.53 -16.50
CA LEU A 5 57.86 39.15 -16.90
C LEU A 5 57.15 38.37 -15.78
N LEU A 6 57.48 38.65 -14.52
CA LEU A 6 56.87 37.98 -13.38
C LEU A 6 55.41 38.41 -13.19
N THR A 7 55.10 39.70 -13.37
CA THR A 7 53.73 40.23 -13.34
C THR A 7 52.84 39.65 -14.44
N GLY A 8 53.36 39.45 -15.66
CA GLY A 8 52.60 38.83 -16.75
C GLY A 8 52.31 37.34 -16.52
N LEU A 9 53.26 36.61 -15.92
CA LEU A 9 53.11 35.19 -15.60
C LEU A 9 52.08 34.96 -14.48
N LEU A 10 52.12 35.77 -13.41
CA LEU A 10 51.16 35.71 -12.30
C LEU A 10 49.74 36.08 -12.74
N HIS A 11 49.60 37.06 -13.64
CA HIS A 11 48.31 37.45 -14.22
C HIS A 11 47.73 36.35 -15.12
N SER A 12 48.56 35.69 -15.94
CA SER A 12 48.16 34.58 -16.83
C SER A 12 47.79 33.30 -16.07
N LEU A 13 48.50 33.01 -14.97
CA LEU A 13 48.15 31.93 -14.05
C LEU A 13 46.79 32.21 -13.39
N GLY A 14 46.57 33.42 -12.85
CA GLY A 14 45.31 33.80 -12.21
C GLY A 14 44.08 33.63 -13.10
N ASN A 15 44.18 34.02 -14.38
CA ASN A 15 43.06 33.91 -15.33
C ASN A 15 42.72 32.46 -15.72
N ASN A 16 43.72 31.59 -15.83
CA ASN A 16 43.51 30.16 -16.09
C ASN A 16 42.87 29.44 -14.90
N ILE A 17 43.24 29.78 -13.67
CA ILE A 17 42.63 29.18 -12.48
C ILE A 17 41.17 29.63 -12.35
N LYS A 18 40.88 30.92 -12.57
CA LYS A 18 39.52 31.47 -12.44
C LYS A 18 38.55 30.86 -13.44
N THR A 19 38.95 30.77 -14.71
CA THR A 19 38.15 30.13 -15.78
C THR A 19 37.96 28.64 -15.56
N ARG A 20 38.96 27.95 -14.99
CA ARG A 20 38.80 26.55 -14.58
C ARG A 20 37.82 26.44 -13.42
N ILE A 21 37.93 27.24 -12.36
CA ILE A 21 37.00 27.21 -11.21
C ILE A 21 35.55 27.48 -11.64
N ASP A 22 35.32 28.43 -12.54
CA ASP A 22 33.98 28.73 -13.07
C ASP A 22 33.43 27.56 -13.92
N LEU A 23 34.30 26.84 -14.63
CA LEU A 23 33.94 25.66 -15.41
C LEU A 23 33.70 24.43 -14.52
N TRP A 24 34.58 24.16 -13.55
CA TRP A 24 34.43 23.08 -12.57
C TRP A 24 33.19 23.29 -11.71
N GLY A 25 32.88 24.54 -11.33
CA GLY A 25 31.69 24.87 -10.54
C GLY A 25 30.39 24.57 -11.27
N ARG A 26 30.31 24.84 -12.58
CA ARG A 26 29.11 24.54 -13.39
C ARG A 26 28.89 23.05 -13.57
N GLU A 27 29.96 22.28 -13.82
CA GLU A 27 29.88 20.82 -13.91
C GLU A 27 29.53 20.22 -12.54
N LEU A 28 30.20 20.64 -11.46
CA LEU A 28 29.88 20.20 -10.10
C LEU A 28 28.41 20.47 -9.76
N MET A 29 27.92 21.68 -10.04
CA MET A 29 26.53 22.04 -9.80
C MET A 29 25.58 21.19 -10.64
N ALA A 30 25.91 20.86 -11.90
CA ALA A 30 25.10 19.97 -12.72
C ALA A 30 25.07 18.53 -12.18
N PHE A 31 26.19 18.02 -11.67
CA PHE A 31 26.25 16.71 -10.99
C PHE A 31 25.38 16.71 -9.73
N PHE A 32 25.51 17.73 -8.87
CA PHE A 32 24.70 17.81 -7.66
C PHE A 32 23.22 18.03 -7.96
N LEU A 33 22.89 18.84 -8.96
CA LEU A 33 21.51 19.06 -9.40
C LEU A 33 20.89 17.78 -9.97
N GLY A 34 21.66 17.00 -10.74
CA GLY A 34 21.23 15.70 -11.28
C GLY A 34 20.99 14.65 -10.19
N VAL A 35 21.90 14.55 -9.21
CA VAL A 35 21.74 13.67 -8.04
C VAL A 35 20.54 14.10 -7.19
N PHE A 36 20.33 15.40 -7.03
CA PHE A 36 19.19 15.95 -6.31
C PHE A 36 17.86 15.66 -7.02
N LEU A 37 17.78 15.91 -8.33
CA LEU A 37 16.60 15.59 -9.15
C LEU A 37 16.29 14.09 -9.16
N SER A 38 17.30 13.24 -9.28
CA SER A 38 17.14 11.79 -9.19
C SER A 38 16.57 11.36 -7.83
N GLY A 39 17.03 11.97 -6.74
CA GLY A 39 16.51 11.74 -5.40
C GLY A 39 15.06 12.21 -5.24
N ILE A 40 14.71 13.39 -5.75
CA ILE A 40 13.34 13.93 -5.68
C ILE A 40 12.37 13.07 -6.51
N ILE A 41 12.77 12.64 -7.70
CA ILE A 41 11.96 11.74 -8.55
C ILE A 41 11.78 10.39 -7.86
N GLY A 42 12.84 9.81 -7.29
CA GLY A 42 12.75 8.58 -6.52
C GLY A 42 11.83 8.69 -5.30
N LEU A 43 11.95 9.79 -4.54
CA LEU A 43 11.08 10.07 -3.40
C LEU A 43 9.63 10.28 -3.84
N PHE A 44 9.39 10.94 -4.98
CA PHE A 44 8.06 11.11 -5.55
C PHE A 44 7.47 9.78 -6.02
N ILE A 45 8.25 8.88 -6.64
CA ILE A 45 7.79 7.54 -7.03
C ILE A 45 7.47 6.71 -5.79
N VAL A 46 8.36 6.68 -4.79
CA VAL A 46 8.11 5.97 -3.53
C VAL A 46 6.90 6.54 -2.82
N HIS A 47 6.76 7.87 -2.76
CA HIS A 47 5.59 8.52 -2.20
C HIS A 47 4.32 8.18 -3.00
N SER A 48 4.37 8.22 -4.33
CA SER A 48 3.24 7.89 -5.21
C SER A 48 2.81 6.43 -5.07
N VAL A 49 3.75 5.50 -4.94
CA VAL A 49 3.47 4.07 -4.70
C VAL A 49 2.93 3.87 -3.29
N TYR A 50 3.48 4.57 -2.29
CA TYR A 50 3.00 4.56 -0.91
C TYR A 50 1.56 5.10 -0.79
N GLN A 51 1.16 6.05 -1.66
CA GLN A 51 -0.22 6.55 -1.72
C GLN A 51 -1.20 5.56 -2.39
N GLN A 52 -0.71 4.58 -3.16
CA GLN A 52 -1.58 3.63 -3.84
C GLN A 52 -2.21 2.60 -2.87
N GLU A 53 -1.55 2.34 -1.74
CA GLU A 53 -2.01 1.38 -0.72
C GLU A 53 -3.07 1.99 0.22
N LYS A 54 -3.22 3.32 0.23
CA LYS A 54 -4.19 4.05 1.06
C LYS A 54 -5.46 4.43 0.29
N SER A 55 -5.95 3.59 -0.62
CA SER A 55 -7.35 3.67 -1.06
C SER A 55 -8.24 3.03 0.00
N GLU A 56 -8.41 3.80 1.07
CA GLU A 56 -9.44 3.64 2.07
C GLU A 56 -10.78 3.41 1.37
N ILE A 57 -11.39 2.28 1.73
CA ILE A 57 -12.78 1.96 1.45
C ILE A 57 -13.59 3.17 1.93
N VAL A 58 -14.09 3.97 1.00
CA VAL A 58 -15.08 5.01 1.30
C VAL A 58 -16.35 4.28 1.69
N VAL A 59 -16.48 4.05 2.99
CA VAL A 59 -17.77 3.91 3.65
C VAL A 59 -18.45 5.27 3.48
N HIS A 60 -19.30 5.37 2.47
CA HIS A 60 -20.24 6.48 2.38
C HIS A 60 -21.42 6.14 3.31
N ASP A 61 -21.30 6.48 4.59
CA ASP A 61 -22.47 6.56 5.47
C ASP A 61 -23.02 8.01 5.42
N PRO A 62 -24.33 8.30 5.63
CA PRO A 62 -25.48 7.43 5.89
C PRO A 62 -26.70 7.71 4.96
N ILE A 63 -27.65 6.76 4.89
CA ILE A 63 -29.11 6.97 4.74
C ILE A 63 -29.55 8.32 4.11
N GLU A 64 -29.72 8.43 2.78
CA GLU A 64 -30.59 9.46 2.18
C GLU A 64 -30.95 9.21 0.69
N VAL A 65 -31.43 8.01 0.33
CA VAL A 65 -32.15 7.84 -0.96
C VAL A 65 -33.16 6.70 -0.85
N PHE A 66 -34.15 6.90 0.02
CA PHE A 66 -35.26 5.97 0.25
C PHE A 66 -36.49 6.22 -0.67
N GLU A 67 -36.40 7.07 -1.70
CA GLU A 67 -37.62 7.61 -2.36
C GLU A 67 -37.72 7.37 -3.88
N ALA A 68 -37.34 6.18 -4.42
CA ALA A 68 -37.56 5.98 -5.87
C ALA A 68 -37.83 4.56 -6.43
N ILE A 69 -37.86 3.46 -5.67
CA ILE A 69 -37.93 2.12 -6.31
C ILE A 69 -38.90 1.15 -5.62
N ILE A 70 -40.15 1.55 -5.43
CA ILE A 70 -41.26 0.60 -5.25
C ILE A 70 -42.27 0.81 -6.39
N GLN A 71 -42.10 0.06 -7.48
CA GLN A 71 -43.17 -0.66 -8.19
C GLN A 71 -42.66 -1.48 -9.40
N GLN A 72 -42.75 -2.82 -9.25
CA GLN A 72 -43.10 -3.85 -10.25
C GLN A 72 -42.05 -4.18 -11.35
N ASP A 73 -41.72 -5.43 -11.72
CA ASP A 73 -42.34 -6.75 -11.57
C ASP A 73 -41.28 -7.85 -11.92
N SER A 74 -41.35 -9.02 -11.29
CA SER A 74 -40.85 -10.35 -11.73
C SER A 74 -39.37 -10.84 -11.53
N THR A 75 -39.09 -11.45 -10.35
CA THR A 75 -38.57 -12.84 -10.09
C THR A 75 -37.14 -13.31 -10.55
N PRO A 76 -36.37 -14.15 -9.77
CA PRO A 76 -36.19 -14.28 -8.31
C PRO A 76 -34.69 -14.28 -7.84
N ALA A 77 -34.49 -14.04 -6.55
CA ALA A 77 -33.19 -14.05 -5.86
C ALA A 77 -32.67 -15.47 -5.50
N PRO A 78 -31.43 -15.57 -4.99
CA PRO A 78 -31.27 -15.82 -3.56
C PRO A 78 -30.54 -14.63 -2.91
N THR A 79 -31.26 -13.76 -2.22
CA THR A 79 -31.49 -13.82 -0.77
C THR A 79 -30.20 -13.56 -0.01
N GLN A 80 -29.91 -12.27 0.22
CA GLN A 80 -29.29 -11.87 1.48
C GLN A 80 -30.19 -12.39 2.62
N PRO A 81 -29.66 -13.16 3.58
CA PRO A 81 -30.34 -13.37 4.84
C PRO A 81 -30.22 -12.09 5.68
N PRO A 82 -31.28 -11.67 6.37
CA PRO A 82 -31.20 -10.68 7.42
C PRO A 82 -30.45 -11.31 8.60
N HIS A 83 -29.60 -10.57 9.29
CA HIS A 83 -29.30 -10.93 10.67
C HIS A 83 -29.19 -9.68 11.54
N ASN A 84 -30.36 -9.16 11.91
CA ASN A 84 -30.48 -8.42 13.15
C ASN A 84 -30.55 -9.43 14.29
N GLN A 85 -29.65 -9.21 15.26
CA GLN A 85 -29.81 -9.44 16.69
C GLN A 85 -30.06 -10.87 17.15
N ASP A 86 -28.99 -11.48 17.67
CA ASP A 86 -28.96 -12.08 19.02
C ASP A 86 -27.50 -12.10 19.49
N ASP A 87 -27.25 -11.79 20.76
CA ASP A 87 -25.93 -11.90 21.41
C ASP A 87 -25.47 -13.37 21.46
N ILE A 88 -25.01 -13.89 20.32
CA ILE A 88 -24.33 -15.17 20.18
C ILE A 88 -23.04 -14.88 19.41
N PRO A 89 -21.86 -15.32 19.87
CA PRO A 89 -20.63 -15.12 19.12
C PRO A 89 -20.78 -15.78 17.74
N THR A 90 -21.01 -14.98 16.71
CA THR A 90 -21.23 -15.45 15.35
C THR A 90 -19.92 -15.99 14.81
N LEU A 91 -19.77 -17.32 14.77
CA LEU A 91 -18.63 -17.97 14.14
C LEU A 91 -18.55 -17.52 12.68
N ILE A 92 -17.35 -17.13 12.25
CA ILE A 92 -17.09 -16.61 10.92
C ILE A 92 -16.95 -17.76 9.93
N ASN A 93 -17.85 -17.84 8.95
CA ASN A 93 -17.80 -18.88 7.93
C ASN A 93 -16.63 -18.62 6.95
N ILE A 94 -15.63 -19.49 6.90
CA ILE A 94 -14.41 -19.26 6.09
C ILE A 94 -14.65 -19.35 4.58
N ASN A 95 -15.73 -20.00 4.15
CA ASN A 95 -16.10 -20.16 2.75
C ASN A 95 -16.90 -18.97 2.22
N THR A 96 -17.68 -18.29 3.06
CA THR A 96 -18.58 -17.20 2.65
C THR A 96 -18.23 -15.84 3.22
N ALA A 97 -17.42 -15.77 4.28
CA ALA A 97 -17.06 -14.51 4.93
C ALA A 97 -16.41 -13.52 3.95
N THR A 98 -16.65 -12.26 4.19
CA THR A 98 -15.99 -11.15 3.51
C THR A 98 -14.54 -10.98 4.03
N LEU A 99 -13.72 -10.24 3.29
CA LEU A 99 -12.35 -9.92 3.72
C LEU A 99 -12.34 -9.23 5.09
N LEU A 100 -13.20 -8.23 5.27
CA LEU A 100 -13.34 -7.48 6.52
C LEU A 100 -13.75 -8.35 7.70
N GLU A 101 -14.59 -9.37 7.50
CA GLU A 101 -14.95 -10.30 8.56
C GLU A 101 -13.77 -11.21 8.94
N LEU A 102 -13.03 -11.72 7.96
CA LEU A 102 -11.84 -12.53 8.23
C LEU A 102 -10.74 -11.73 8.97
N GLU A 103 -10.62 -10.44 8.70
CA GLU A 103 -9.69 -9.53 9.40
C GLU A 103 -10.04 -9.30 10.87
N ARG A 104 -11.28 -9.61 11.31
CA ARG A 104 -11.65 -9.55 12.73
C ARG A 104 -11.06 -10.70 13.54
N LEU A 105 -10.54 -11.75 12.88
CA LEU A 105 -9.92 -12.87 13.57
C LEU A 105 -8.54 -12.49 14.13
N PRO A 106 -8.22 -12.92 15.36
CA PRO A 106 -6.94 -12.60 15.97
C PRO A 106 -5.77 -13.12 15.11
N GLY A 107 -4.85 -12.22 14.77
CA GLY A 107 -3.67 -12.57 13.97
C GLY A 107 -3.91 -12.75 12.47
N ILE A 108 -5.12 -12.46 11.96
CA ILE A 108 -5.45 -12.42 10.54
C ILE A 108 -5.54 -10.97 10.08
N GLY A 109 -4.50 -10.51 9.37
CA GLY A 109 -4.50 -9.21 8.69
C GLY A 109 -4.95 -9.32 7.22
N PRO A 110 -4.97 -8.21 6.47
CA PRO A 110 -5.46 -8.16 5.08
C PRO A 110 -4.75 -9.16 4.16
N THR A 111 -3.45 -9.34 4.34
CA THR A 111 -2.66 -10.33 3.58
C THR A 111 -3.12 -11.76 3.82
N PHE A 112 -3.48 -12.10 5.06
CA PHE A 112 -3.96 -13.44 5.40
C PHE A 112 -5.41 -13.64 4.97
N ALA A 113 -6.28 -12.65 5.21
CA ALA A 113 -7.67 -12.67 4.75
C ALA A 113 -7.75 -12.90 3.24
N LYS A 114 -6.93 -12.20 2.44
CA LYS A 114 -6.85 -12.39 0.99
C LYS A 114 -6.47 -13.83 0.62
N ARG A 115 -5.44 -14.38 1.24
CA ARG A 115 -5.02 -15.77 0.98
C ARG A 115 -6.08 -16.80 1.39
N ILE A 116 -6.85 -16.52 2.44
CA ILE A 116 -7.96 -17.37 2.87
C ILE A 116 -9.06 -17.38 1.79
N VAL A 117 -9.40 -16.21 1.24
CA VAL A 117 -10.37 -16.12 0.14
C VAL A 117 -9.86 -16.83 -1.12
N GLU A 118 -8.59 -16.65 -1.48
CA GLU A 118 -7.97 -17.26 -2.66
C GLU A 118 -7.88 -18.79 -2.58
N ALA A 119 -7.78 -19.35 -1.37
CA ALA A 119 -7.64 -20.80 -1.15
C ALA A 119 -8.98 -21.53 -0.97
N ARG A 120 -10.11 -20.84 -1.16
CA ARG A 120 -11.45 -21.46 -1.17
C ARG A 120 -11.60 -22.46 -2.33
N PRO A 121 -12.44 -23.49 -2.19
CA PRO A 121 -13.28 -23.81 -1.03
C PRO A 121 -12.57 -24.70 0.00
N TYR A 122 -12.99 -24.59 1.27
CA TYR A 122 -12.53 -25.43 2.38
C TYR A 122 -13.56 -26.51 2.72
N LYS A 123 -13.08 -27.75 2.88
CA LYS A 123 -13.91 -28.90 3.27
C LYS A 123 -13.98 -29.10 4.77
N SER A 124 -13.02 -28.55 5.51
CA SER A 124 -12.98 -28.62 6.97
C SER A 124 -12.21 -27.44 7.55
N ILE A 125 -12.49 -27.11 8.81
CA ILE A 125 -11.84 -26.01 9.54
C ILE A 125 -10.30 -26.16 9.53
N SER A 126 -9.80 -27.39 9.67
CA SER A 126 -8.36 -27.69 9.67
C SER A 126 -7.63 -27.35 8.37
N GLU A 127 -8.34 -27.26 7.22
CA GLU A 127 -7.71 -26.96 5.93
C GLU A 127 -7.15 -25.54 5.86
N ILE A 128 -7.58 -24.64 6.73
CA ILE A 128 -7.02 -23.30 6.84
C ILE A 128 -5.51 -23.31 7.15
N GLN A 129 -4.99 -24.38 7.76
CA GLN A 129 -3.56 -24.55 8.02
C GLN A 129 -2.73 -24.78 6.74
N LYS A 130 -3.37 -25.11 5.61
CA LYS A 130 -2.70 -25.20 4.30
C LYS A 130 -2.36 -23.82 3.74
N VAL A 131 -3.00 -22.76 4.25
CA VAL A 131 -2.74 -21.38 3.81
C VAL A 131 -1.37 -20.93 4.33
N SER A 132 -0.53 -20.44 3.41
CA SER A 132 0.83 -20.02 3.72
C SER A 132 0.86 -18.96 4.83
N GLY A 133 1.50 -19.32 5.95
CA GLY A 133 1.67 -18.50 7.16
C GLY A 133 0.60 -18.67 8.25
N ILE A 134 -0.42 -19.50 8.02
CA ILE A 134 -1.37 -19.97 9.05
C ILE A 134 -0.86 -21.31 9.60
N GLY A 135 0.03 -21.25 10.58
CA GLY A 135 0.50 -22.43 11.31
C GLY A 135 -0.40 -22.82 12.48
N SER A 136 -0.03 -23.88 13.20
CA SER A 136 -0.79 -24.43 14.34
C SER A 136 -1.05 -23.41 15.46
N LYS A 137 -0.14 -22.43 15.65
CA LYS A 137 -0.33 -21.34 16.61
C LYS A 137 -1.56 -20.49 16.28
N ARG A 138 -1.58 -19.91 15.07
CA ARG A 138 -2.71 -19.07 14.60
C ARG A 138 -3.99 -19.88 14.49
N TYR A 139 -3.89 -21.10 13.98
CA TYR A 139 -5.04 -22.01 13.92
C TYR A 139 -5.69 -22.21 15.29
N SER A 140 -4.89 -22.40 16.34
CA SER A 140 -5.43 -22.59 17.69
C SER A 140 -6.10 -21.34 18.26
N GLU A 141 -5.71 -20.16 17.80
CA GLU A 141 -6.30 -18.86 18.21
C GLU A 141 -7.63 -18.59 17.50
N ILE A 142 -7.83 -19.11 16.28
CA ILE A 142 -9.01 -18.80 15.45
C ILE A 142 -10.00 -19.96 15.30
N LYS A 143 -9.60 -21.21 15.56
CA LYS A 143 -10.44 -22.41 15.31
C LYS A 143 -11.81 -22.37 15.97
N ASP A 144 -11.93 -21.71 17.12
CA ASP A 144 -13.16 -21.62 17.91
C ASP A 144 -14.02 -20.42 17.48
N LEU A 145 -13.51 -19.59 16.57
CA LEU A 145 -14.16 -18.39 16.02
C LEU A 145 -14.61 -18.57 14.58
N ILE A 146 -14.35 -19.74 13.97
CA ILE A 146 -14.60 -19.99 12.55
C ILE A 146 -15.47 -21.22 12.30
N SER A 147 -16.23 -21.20 11.21
CA SER A 147 -17.10 -22.27 10.73
C SER A 147 -16.90 -22.51 9.23
N ILE A 148 -17.48 -23.57 8.66
CA ILE A 148 -17.42 -23.89 7.21
C ILE A 148 -18.76 -23.70 6.53
#